data_AF-A0A2E2B4T2-F1
#
_entry.id   AF-A0A2E2B4T2-F1
#
_cell.length_a   1.000
_cell.length_b   1.000
_cell.length_c   1.000
_cell.angle_alpha   90.00
_cell.angle_beta   90.00
_cell.angle_gamma   90.00
#
_symmetry.space_group_name_H-M   'P 1'
#
loop_
_entity.id
_entity.type
_entity.pdbx_description
1 polymer ?
#
loop_
_entity_poly.entity_id
_entity_poly.type
_entity_poly.pdbx_seq_one_letter_code
_entity_poly.pdbx_strand_id
1 'polypeptide(L)'
;MKTVSTLGFMTVLMMITGMFVGCEVIDSTGSAIDNMISPPTPSEEARNVFNVYDPDIRRRALNNLSASPFGGEGPYVRLYRLLIDDPDPTVRAAAVKALGLHGEVKDVTLITIRLADPADMVRWEASKALQKIHNPDAIKPLITAMNKDSDADVRMACADALGQYATPEVYGALVAALDDERYGVALAASKSLSTITGQELGDQASAWIEYREANSSNLFANQKTYMWQPYTPPRGFMSKLQFWKKAQESKPAQTPVGMDENAS
;
A
#
# COMPACT_ATOMS: atom_id res chain seq x y z
N MET A 1 -57.12 -4.34 -38.59
CA MET A 1 -56.25 -3.45 -37.79
C MET A 1 -56.13 -4.04 -36.39
N LYS A 2 -54.98 -4.62 -36.04
CA LYS A 2 -54.74 -5.26 -34.74
C LYS A 2 -53.85 -4.36 -33.89
N THR A 3 -54.29 -4.14 -32.67
CA THR A 3 -53.67 -3.40 -31.57
C THR A 3 -52.37 -4.08 -31.11
N VAL A 4 -51.25 -3.34 -31.06
CA VAL A 4 -49.99 -3.81 -30.48
C VAL A 4 -50.00 -3.52 -28.99
N SER A 5 -49.77 -4.56 -28.19
CA SER A 5 -49.93 -4.57 -26.74
C SER A 5 -48.80 -3.81 -26.03
N THR A 6 -49.16 -2.88 -25.15
CA THR A 6 -48.30 -2.16 -24.20
C THR A 6 -47.82 -3.02 -23.01
N LEU A 7 -48.05 -4.33 -23.04
CA LEU A 7 -47.79 -5.23 -21.92
C LEU A 7 -46.34 -5.78 -21.84
N GLY A 8 -45.50 -5.46 -22.83
CA GLY A 8 -44.12 -5.97 -22.92
C GLY A 8 -43.04 -5.09 -22.27
N PHE A 9 -43.35 -3.81 -21.96
CA PHE A 9 -42.35 -2.87 -21.44
C PHE A 9 -42.31 -2.79 -19.90
N MET A 10 -43.40 -3.23 -19.24
CA MET A 10 -43.52 -3.13 -17.78
C MET A 10 -42.94 -4.35 -17.03
N THR A 11 -42.70 -5.46 -17.72
CA THR A 11 -42.18 -6.71 -17.15
C THR A 11 -40.65 -6.78 -17.10
N VAL A 12 -39.93 -5.95 -17.87
CA VAL A 12 -38.46 -5.87 -17.78
C VAL A 12 -38.00 -5.02 -16.58
N LEU A 13 -38.83 -4.07 -16.12
CA LEU A 13 -38.50 -3.20 -14.98
C LEU A 13 -38.74 -3.87 -13.61
N MET A 14 -39.46 -5.00 -13.55
CA MET A 14 -39.81 -5.67 -12.30
C MET A 14 -39.01 -6.95 -12.01
N MET A 15 -38.10 -7.37 -12.90
CA MET A 15 -37.20 -8.52 -12.68
C MET A 15 -35.79 -8.15 -12.21
N ILE A 16 -35.46 -6.86 -12.08
CA ILE A 16 -34.17 -6.42 -11.51
C ILE A 16 -34.22 -6.33 -9.97
N THR A 17 -35.43 -6.35 -9.38
CA THR A 17 -35.62 -6.22 -7.92
C THR A 17 -35.58 -7.55 -7.13
N GLY A 18 -35.15 -8.66 -7.74
CA GLY A 18 -35.25 -10.00 -7.13
C GLY A 18 -33.98 -10.81 -6.94
N MET A 19 -32.78 -10.30 -7.27
CA MET A 19 -31.53 -11.08 -7.24
C MET A 19 -30.39 -10.45 -6.43
N PHE A 20 -30.70 -9.62 -5.44
CA PHE A 20 -29.74 -9.20 -4.41
C PHE A 20 -30.31 -9.49 -3.01
N VAL A 21 -30.55 -10.78 -2.72
CA VAL A 21 -30.49 -11.27 -1.33
C VAL A 21 -29.09 -11.84 -1.13
N GLY A 22 -28.10 -10.96 -1.23
CA GLY A 22 -26.75 -11.18 -0.73
C GLY A 22 -26.59 -10.26 0.47
N CYS A 23 -26.50 -10.84 1.66
CA CYS A 23 -26.28 -10.10 2.90
C CYS A 23 -24.93 -9.39 2.86
N GLU A 24 -24.92 -8.12 2.51
CA GLU A 24 -24.04 -7.12 3.10
C GLU A 24 -24.89 -5.85 3.24
N VAL A 25 -24.84 -5.28 4.43
CA VAL A 25 -25.62 -4.11 4.83
C VAL A 25 -25.36 -3.00 3.80
N ILE A 26 -26.37 -2.67 3.01
CA ILE A 26 -26.42 -1.40 2.30
C ILE A 26 -26.49 -0.38 3.43
N ASP A 27 -25.38 0.33 3.70
CA ASP A 27 -25.37 1.43 4.65
C ASP A 27 -26.57 2.32 4.35
N SER A 28 -27.39 2.58 5.36
CA SER A 28 -28.71 3.24 5.25
C SER A 28 -28.67 4.67 4.70
N THR A 29 -27.50 5.18 4.37
CA THR A 29 -27.27 6.44 3.67
C THR A 29 -27.06 6.11 2.20
N GLY A 30 -27.99 6.50 1.31
CA GLY A 30 -27.90 6.28 -0.14
C GLY A 30 -26.66 6.86 -0.86
N SER A 31 -25.64 7.31 -0.13
CA SER A 31 -24.37 7.86 -0.60
C SER A 31 -23.55 6.89 -1.45
N ALA A 32 -23.62 5.57 -1.21
CA ALA A 32 -22.87 4.61 -2.02
C ALA A 32 -23.41 4.54 -3.47
N ILE A 33 -24.73 4.59 -3.63
CA ILE A 33 -25.41 4.61 -4.93
C ILE A 33 -25.26 6.00 -5.57
N ASP A 34 -25.40 7.07 -4.78
CA ASP A 34 -25.25 8.45 -5.24
C ASP A 34 -23.84 8.73 -5.80
N ASN A 35 -22.79 8.29 -5.10
CA ASN A 35 -21.40 8.39 -5.56
C ASN A 35 -21.11 7.60 -6.84
N MET A 36 -21.91 6.57 -7.15
CA MET A 36 -21.79 5.79 -8.38
C MET A 36 -22.40 6.51 -9.59
N ILE A 37 -23.41 7.37 -9.35
CA ILE A 37 -24.14 8.12 -10.38
C ILE A 37 -23.54 9.53 -10.56
N SER A 38 -23.02 10.13 -9.49
CA SER A 38 -22.39 11.44 -9.47
C SER A 38 -21.22 11.43 -8.49
N PRO A 39 -19.99 11.11 -8.96
CA PRO A 39 -18.83 11.09 -8.07
C PRO A 39 -18.56 12.49 -7.50
N PRO A 40 -18.13 12.60 -6.23
CA PRO A 40 -17.87 13.89 -5.60
C PRO A 40 -16.74 14.61 -6.33
N THR A 41 -16.87 15.93 -6.43
CA THR A 41 -15.85 16.78 -7.02
C THR A 41 -14.59 16.81 -6.13
N PRO A 42 -13.40 17.13 -6.67
CA PRO A 42 -12.19 17.28 -5.86
C PRO A 42 -12.36 18.26 -4.70
N SER A 43 -13.14 19.32 -4.90
CA SER A 43 -13.44 20.33 -3.88
C SER A 43 -14.33 19.80 -2.76
N GLU A 44 -15.27 18.91 -3.07
CA GLU A 44 -16.12 18.27 -2.06
C GLU A 44 -15.32 17.25 -1.27
N GLU A 45 -14.47 16.47 -1.91
CA GLU A 45 -13.59 15.53 -1.20
C GLU A 45 -12.60 16.24 -0.29
N ALA A 46 -12.04 17.36 -0.74
CA ALA A 46 -11.21 18.20 0.13
C ALA A 46 -11.97 18.71 1.37
N ARG A 47 -13.29 18.96 1.27
CA ARG A 47 -14.11 19.32 2.44
C ARG A 47 -14.42 18.11 3.31
N ASN A 48 -14.70 16.95 2.70
CA ASN A 48 -15.02 15.71 3.40
C ASN A 48 -13.85 15.20 4.26
N VAL A 49 -12.61 15.51 3.87
CA VAL A 49 -11.41 15.28 4.70
C VAL A 49 -11.51 15.94 6.09
N PHE A 50 -12.25 17.03 6.23
CA PHE A 50 -12.45 17.74 7.51
C PHE A 50 -13.77 17.38 8.20
N ASN A 51 -14.44 16.30 7.79
CA ASN A 51 -15.69 15.89 8.42
C ASN A 51 -15.44 15.47 9.88
N VAL A 52 -15.96 16.27 10.81
CA VAL A 52 -15.75 16.07 12.26
C VAL A 52 -16.55 14.89 12.81
N TYR A 53 -17.61 14.47 12.12
CA TYR A 53 -18.59 13.52 12.64
C TYR A 53 -18.30 12.07 12.24
N ASP A 54 -17.66 11.86 11.08
CA ASP A 54 -17.58 10.53 10.48
C ASP A 54 -16.16 10.22 9.94
N PRO A 55 -15.42 9.30 10.58
CA PRO A 55 -14.10 8.89 10.11
C PRO A 55 -14.14 8.16 8.77
N ASP A 56 -15.23 7.45 8.44
CA ASP A 56 -15.35 6.77 7.15
C ASP A 56 -15.50 7.76 6.00
N ILE A 57 -16.20 8.88 6.21
CA ILE A 57 -16.24 9.97 5.24
C ILE A 57 -14.82 10.53 5.03
N ARG A 58 -14.08 10.81 6.11
CA ARG A 58 -12.70 11.31 6.01
C ARG A 58 -11.79 10.34 5.26
N ARG A 59 -11.80 9.05 5.64
CA ARG A 59 -11.00 8.00 5.02
C ARG A 59 -11.32 7.82 3.54
N ARG A 60 -12.61 7.77 3.16
CA ARG A 60 -13.01 7.63 1.76
C ARG A 60 -12.55 8.82 0.92
N ALA A 61 -12.77 10.04 1.43
CA ALA A 61 -12.32 11.24 0.78
C ALA A 61 -10.80 11.24 0.57
N LEU A 62 -10.04 10.85 1.60
CA LEU A 62 -8.59 10.76 1.53
C LEU A 62 -8.10 9.77 0.45
N ASN A 63 -8.72 8.58 0.40
CA ASN A 63 -8.42 7.57 -0.60
C ASN A 63 -8.75 8.06 -2.02
N ASN A 64 -9.88 8.76 -2.19
CA ASN A 64 -10.30 9.29 -3.48
C ASN A 64 -9.36 10.39 -3.97
N LEU A 65 -8.96 11.31 -3.10
CA LEU A 65 -7.96 12.35 -3.40
C LEU A 65 -6.62 11.71 -3.77
N SER A 66 -6.13 10.77 -2.97
CA SER A 66 -4.87 10.08 -3.23
C SER A 66 -4.89 9.24 -4.51
N ALA A 67 -6.03 8.69 -4.92
CA ALA A 67 -6.13 7.90 -6.14
C ALA A 67 -6.32 8.76 -7.41
N SER A 68 -6.57 10.06 -7.25
CA SER A 68 -6.84 10.97 -8.36
C SER A 68 -5.57 11.39 -9.11
N PRO A 69 -5.65 11.79 -10.39
CA PRO A 69 -4.49 12.24 -11.17
C PRO A 69 -3.71 13.41 -10.54
N PHE A 70 -4.41 14.28 -9.81
CA PHE A 70 -3.86 15.42 -9.07
C PHE A 70 -3.52 15.08 -7.61
N GLY A 71 -3.65 13.83 -7.18
CA GLY A 71 -3.51 13.43 -5.77
C GLY A 71 -2.13 13.72 -5.15
N GLY A 72 -1.11 13.92 -6.00
CA GLY A 72 0.24 14.32 -5.58
C GLY A 72 0.50 15.82 -5.58
N GLU A 73 -0.49 16.66 -5.89
CA GLU A 73 -0.29 18.11 -5.80
C GLU A 73 -0.09 18.56 -4.35
N GLY A 74 0.76 19.58 -4.17
CA GLY A 74 1.21 20.04 -2.85
C GLY A 74 0.10 20.29 -1.80
N PRO A 75 -1.07 20.86 -2.15
CA PRO A 75 -2.19 21.00 -1.21
C PRO A 75 -2.68 19.67 -0.64
N TYR A 76 -2.79 18.62 -1.45
CA TYR A 76 -3.29 17.31 -0.98
C TYR A 76 -2.23 16.57 -0.17
N VAL A 77 -0.96 16.66 -0.56
CA VAL A 77 0.14 16.10 0.26
C VAL A 77 0.17 16.74 1.65
N ARG A 78 -0.10 18.05 1.77
CA ARG A 78 -0.26 18.70 3.08
C ARG A 78 -1.46 18.15 3.88
N LEU A 79 -2.56 17.81 3.22
CA LEU A 79 -3.70 17.16 3.89
C LEU A 79 -3.32 15.76 4.41
N TYR A 80 -2.54 14.99 3.66
CA TYR A 80 -2.08 13.66 4.12
C TYR A 80 -1.19 13.79 5.35
N ARG A 81 -0.26 14.77 5.36
CA ARG A 81 0.56 15.08 6.55
C ARG A 81 -0.29 15.47 7.76
N LEU A 82 -1.38 16.20 7.55
CA LEU A 82 -2.28 16.60 8.63
C LEU A 82 -3.05 15.41 9.22
N LEU A 83 -3.54 14.51 8.37
CA LEU A 83 -4.38 13.37 8.79
C LEU A 83 -3.59 12.16 9.29
N ILE A 84 -2.26 12.22 9.29
CA ILE A 84 -1.43 11.14 9.86
C ILE A 84 -1.65 10.97 11.36
N ASP A 85 -2.13 12.01 12.06
CA ASP A 85 -2.44 12.04 13.48
C ASP A 85 -3.97 12.00 13.76
N ASP A 86 -4.79 11.61 12.77
CA ASP A 86 -6.23 11.47 12.96
C ASP A 86 -6.58 10.52 14.13
N PRO A 87 -7.60 10.81 14.97
CA PRO A 87 -7.99 9.91 16.06
C PRO A 87 -8.36 8.51 15.57
N ASP A 88 -8.89 8.40 14.35
CA ASP A 88 -9.30 7.13 13.78
C ASP A 88 -8.14 6.42 13.05
N PRO A 89 -7.82 5.16 13.39
CA PRO A 89 -6.70 4.43 12.79
C PRO A 89 -6.89 4.18 11.29
N THR A 90 -8.13 4.11 10.81
CA THR A 90 -8.42 3.87 9.39
C THR A 90 -8.13 5.10 8.54
N VAL A 91 -8.32 6.29 9.10
CA VAL A 91 -7.91 7.55 8.48
C VAL A 91 -6.38 7.70 8.53
N ARG A 92 -5.73 7.39 9.67
CA ARG A 92 -4.26 7.41 9.76
C ARG A 92 -3.60 6.48 8.74
N ALA A 93 -4.08 5.24 8.62
CA ALA A 93 -3.56 4.29 7.65
C ALA A 93 -3.71 4.79 6.21
N ALA A 94 -4.86 5.38 5.87
CA ALA A 94 -5.07 5.98 4.56
C ALA A 94 -4.14 7.18 4.31
N ALA A 95 -3.85 7.99 5.34
CA ALA A 95 -2.92 9.11 5.26
C ALA A 95 -1.49 8.63 5.01
N VAL A 96 -1.03 7.63 5.77
CA VAL A 96 0.27 6.99 5.61
C VAL A 96 0.43 6.38 4.21
N LYS A 97 -0.60 5.67 3.74
CA LYS A 97 -0.64 5.12 2.38
C LYS A 97 -0.51 6.20 1.32
N ALA A 98 -1.24 7.31 1.48
CA ALA A 98 -1.22 8.44 0.55
C ALA A 98 0.17 9.11 0.53
N LEU A 99 0.81 9.27 1.69
CA LEU A 99 2.21 9.71 1.77
C LEU A 99 3.17 8.71 1.12
N GLY A 100 2.95 7.40 1.25
CA GLY A 100 3.75 6.42 0.52
C GLY A 100 3.60 6.51 -1.00
N LEU A 101 2.47 7.02 -1.51
CA LEU A 101 2.21 7.17 -2.94
C LEU A 101 2.72 8.50 -3.51
N HIS A 102 2.67 9.58 -2.71
CA HIS A 102 2.84 10.96 -3.18
C HIS A 102 3.80 11.80 -2.34
N GLY A 103 4.29 11.25 -1.24
CA GLY A 103 5.21 11.91 -0.33
C GLY A 103 6.63 11.98 -0.86
N GLU A 104 7.44 12.74 -0.15
CA GLU A 104 8.84 13.02 -0.45
C GLU A 104 9.73 12.43 0.65
N VAL A 105 11.05 12.43 0.42
CA VAL A 105 12.04 11.93 1.41
C VAL A 105 11.88 12.59 2.80
N LYS A 106 11.46 13.87 2.85
CA LYS A 106 11.21 14.60 4.11
C LYS A 106 10.03 14.04 4.94
N ASP A 107 9.16 13.23 4.34
CA ASP A 107 8.00 12.63 5.01
C ASP A 107 8.36 11.35 5.76
N VAL A 108 9.57 10.81 5.55
CA VAL A 108 10.04 9.57 6.17
C VAL A 108 9.94 9.62 7.68
N THR A 109 10.35 10.71 8.33
CA THR A 109 10.26 10.83 9.79
C THR A 109 8.83 10.69 10.31
N LEU A 110 7.85 11.28 9.61
CA LEU A 110 6.43 11.18 9.97
C LEU A 110 5.94 9.73 9.84
N ILE A 111 6.31 9.06 8.75
CA ILE A 111 5.91 7.69 8.47
C ILE A 111 6.60 6.70 9.43
N THR A 112 7.87 6.90 9.74
CA THR A 112 8.64 6.06 10.66
C THR A 112 8.01 6.00 12.06
N ILE A 113 7.49 7.11 12.57
CA ILE A 113 6.80 7.13 13.88
C ILE A 113 5.57 6.20 13.85
N ARG A 114 4.93 6.02 12.69
CA ARG A 114 3.75 5.15 12.52
C ARG A 114 4.07 3.65 12.54
N LEU A 115 5.34 3.25 12.48
CA LEU A 115 5.76 1.86 12.76
C LEU A 115 5.51 1.43 14.21
N ALA A 116 5.17 2.36 15.11
CA ALA A 116 4.81 2.08 16.50
C ALA A 116 3.34 2.42 16.81
N ASP A 117 2.49 2.59 15.78
CA ASP A 117 1.07 2.90 15.97
C ASP A 117 0.35 1.73 16.70
N PRO A 118 -0.61 2.01 17.61
CA PRO A 118 -1.39 0.97 18.27
C PRO A 118 -2.11 0.04 17.30
N ALA A 119 -2.54 0.55 16.14
CA ALA A 119 -3.21 -0.24 15.12
C ALA A 119 -2.20 -0.88 14.15
N ASP A 120 -2.26 -2.20 14.04
CA ASP A 120 -1.50 -3.04 13.10
C ASP A 120 -1.61 -2.57 11.65
N MET A 121 -2.82 -2.24 11.19
CA MET A 121 -3.05 -1.73 9.83
C MET A 121 -2.28 -0.42 9.53
N VAL A 122 -2.06 0.43 10.53
CA VAL A 122 -1.28 1.66 10.37
C VAL A 122 0.21 1.32 10.29
N ARG A 123 0.69 0.41 11.15
CA ARG A 123 2.09 -0.06 11.11
C ARG A 123 2.41 -0.75 9.78
N TRP A 124 1.49 -1.56 9.27
CA TRP A 124 1.61 -2.21 7.97
C TRP A 124 1.69 -1.20 6.83
N GLU A 125 0.77 -0.22 6.76
CA GLU A 125 0.85 0.85 5.74
C GLU A 125 2.14 1.67 5.89
N ALA A 126 2.65 1.88 7.10
CA ALA A 126 3.91 2.58 7.34
C ALA A 126 5.09 1.81 6.73
N SER A 127 5.19 0.51 6.94
CA SER A 127 6.20 -0.35 6.31
C SER A 127 6.12 -0.29 4.78
N LYS A 128 4.91 -0.37 4.22
CA LYS A 128 4.67 -0.29 2.77
C LYS A 128 4.96 1.12 2.20
N ALA A 129 4.77 2.18 2.97
CA ALA A 129 5.10 3.52 2.57
C ALA A 129 6.63 3.75 2.56
N LEU A 130 7.35 3.25 3.57
CA LEU A 130 8.83 3.28 3.62
C LEU A 130 9.49 2.38 2.57
N GLN A 131 8.79 1.36 2.07
CA GLN A 131 9.22 0.62 0.89
C GLN A 131 9.25 1.48 -0.38
N LYS A 132 8.38 2.49 -0.47
CA LYS A 132 8.24 3.37 -1.65
C LYS A 132 9.06 4.65 -1.54
N ILE A 133 9.53 5.00 -0.35
CA ILE A 133 10.36 6.18 -0.10
C ILE A 133 11.68 5.69 0.51
N HIS A 134 12.74 5.74 -0.28
CA HIS A 134 14.09 5.38 0.12
C HIS A 134 14.69 6.47 1.02
N ASN A 135 15.04 6.09 2.24
CA ASN A 135 15.83 6.92 3.14
C ASN A 135 16.48 6.03 4.22
N PRO A 136 17.82 6.02 4.33
CA PRO A 136 18.55 5.23 5.33
C PRO A 136 18.09 5.44 6.79
N ASP A 137 17.49 6.58 7.13
CA ASP A 137 16.93 6.84 8.47
C ASP A 137 15.83 5.85 8.86
N ALA A 138 15.18 5.20 7.88
CA ALA A 138 14.16 4.19 8.10
C ALA A 138 14.74 2.82 8.52
N ILE A 139 16.04 2.55 8.34
CA ILE A 139 16.65 1.23 8.54
C ILE A 139 16.43 0.70 9.97
N LYS A 140 16.86 1.46 10.98
CA LYS A 140 16.77 1.02 12.39
C LYS A 140 15.33 0.81 12.87
N PRO A 141 14.38 1.73 12.59
CA PRO A 141 12.96 1.52 12.87
C PRO A 141 12.38 0.27 12.19
N LEU A 142 12.69 0.06 10.90
CA LEU A 142 12.22 -1.11 10.16
C LEU A 142 12.78 -2.42 10.72
N ILE A 143 14.08 -2.47 11.07
CA ILE A 143 14.67 -3.65 11.73
C ILE A 143 14.00 -3.90 13.09
N THR A 144 13.72 -2.83 13.84
CA THR A 144 13.05 -2.97 15.15
C THR A 144 11.65 -3.56 15.00
N ALA A 145 10.85 -3.05 14.06
CA ALA A 145 9.51 -3.57 13.79
C ALA A 145 9.56 -5.00 13.23
N MET A 146 10.44 -5.28 12.27
CA MET A 146 10.65 -6.64 11.73
C MET A 146 10.94 -7.67 12.82
N ASN A 147 11.69 -7.31 13.86
CA ASN A 147 12.08 -8.25 14.91
C ASN A 147 11.07 -8.37 16.05
N LYS A 148 10.21 -7.37 16.26
CA LYS A 148 9.42 -7.23 17.50
C LYS A 148 7.92 -7.07 17.30
N ASP A 149 7.45 -6.82 16.08
CA ASP A 149 6.02 -6.65 15.85
C ASP A 149 5.27 -7.96 16.13
N SER A 150 4.15 -7.86 16.83
CA SER A 150 3.28 -9.00 17.11
C SER A 150 2.59 -9.51 15.85
N ASP A 151 2.38 -8.64 14.86
CA ASP A 151 1.72 -8.98 13.60
C ASP A 151 2.74 -9.41 12.54
N ALA A 152 2.57 -10.61 12.00
CA ALA A 152 3.52 -11.18 11.06
C ALA A 152 3.45 -10.52 9.66
N ASP A 153 2.32 -9.94 9.27
CA ASP A 153 2.20 -9.20 8.01
C ASP A 153 2.96 -7.88 8.10
N VAL A 154 2.99 -7.24 9.27
CA VAL A 154 3.86 -6.07 9.54
C VAL A 154 5.34 -6.49 9.47
N ARG A 155 5.74 -7.57 10.14
CA ARG A 155 7.13 -8.07 10.09
C ARG A 155 7.58 -8.36 8.66
N MET A 156 6.71 -9.03 7.89
CA MET A 156 6.94 -9.33 6.47
C MET A 156 7.10 -8.06 5.64
N ALA A 157 6.22 -7.06 5.83
CA ALA A 157 6.31 -5.79 5.13
C ALA A 157 7.60 -5.02 5.47
N CYS A 158 8.08 -5.11 6.72
CA CYS A 158 9.38 -4.53 7.10
C CYS A 158 10.55 -5.25 6.43
N ALA A 159 10.54 -6.59 6.38
CA ALA A 159 11.57 -7.36 5.68
C ALA A 159 11.64 -6.98 4.19
N ASP A 160 10.48 -6.89 3.51
CA ASP A 160 10.36 -6.42 2.13
C ASP A 160 10.92 -5.00 1.95
N ALA A 161 10.59 -4.08 2.86
CA ALA A 161 11.04 -2.68 2.81
C ALA A 161 12.56 -2.56 3.03
N LEU A 162 13.15 -3.48 3.79
CA LEU A 162 14.59 -3.51 4.07
C LEU A 162 15.41 -3.97 2.85
N GLY A 163 14.83 -4.71 1.92
CA GLY A 163 15.50 -5.22 0.72
C GLY A 163 16.05 -4.16 -0.24
N GLN A 164 15.75 -2.87 -0.02
CA GLN A 164 16.32 -1.75 -0.77
C GLN A 164 17.64 -1.21 -0.19
N TYR A 165 18.08 -1.70 0.98
CA TYR A 165 19.23 -1.17 1.72
C TYR A 165 20.36 -2.21 1.80
N ALA A 166 21.33 -2.13 0.90
CA ALA A 166 22.50 -3.00 0.88
C ALA A 166 23.55 -2.58 1.93
N THR A 167 23.27 -2.88 3.20
CA THR A 167 24.17 -2.59 4.32
C THR A 167 24.42 -3.85 5.17
N PRO A 168 25.58 -3.98 5.84
CA PRO A 168 25.85 -5.14 6.69
C PRO A 168 24.86 -5.30 7.86
N GLU A 169 24.32 -4.20 8.40
CA GLU A 169 23.30 -4.20 9.45
C GLU A 169 22.00 -4.84 8.95
N VAL A 170 21.53 -4.41 7.77
CA VAL A 170 20.32 -4.95 7.13
C VAL A 170 20.51 -6.42 6.75
N TYR A 171 21.68 -6.76 6.20
CA TYR A 171 22.02 -8.15 5.88
C TYR A 171 21.90 -9.05 7.11
N GLY A 172 22.53 -8.68 8.23
CA GLY A 172 22.47 -9.47 9.46
C GLY A 172 21.04 -9.61 10.00
N ALA A 173 20.25 -8.54 9.95
CA ALA A 173 18.86 -8.57 10.39
C ALA A 173 17.99 -9.49 9.51
N LEU A 174 18.15 -9.44 8.18
CA LEU A 174 17.41 -10.30 7.27
C LEU A 174 17.82 -11.78 7.40
N VAL A 175 19.10 -12.08 7.63
CA VAL A 175 19.54 -13.46 7.90
C VAL A 175 18.89 -14.01 9.17
N ALA A 176 18.78 -13.20 10.23
CA ALA A 176 18.06 -13.61 11.45
C ALA A 176 16.56 -13.82 11.21
N ALA A 177 15.94 -13.02 10.33
CA ALA A 177 14.52 -13.12 9.98
C ALA A 177 14.17 -14.37 9.14
N LEU A 178 15.16 -15.12 8.63
CA LEU A 178 14.94 -16.42 7.98
C LEU A 178 14.39 -17.47 8.96
N ASP A 179 14.70 -17.34 10.24
CA ASP A 179 14.22 -18.23 11.31
C ASP A 179 12.87 -17.78 11.91
N ASP A 180 12.19 -16.79 11.32
CA ASP A 180 10.87 -16.34 11.80
C ASP A 180 9.83 -17.48 11.72
N GLU A 181 8.98 -17.58 12.74
CA GLU A 181 7.91 -18.58 12.82
C GLU A 181 6.94 -18.54 11.63
N ARG A 182 6.78 -17.37 11.00
CA ARG A 182 5.89 -17.18 9.86
C ARG A 182 6.70 -17.27 8.57
N TYR A 183 6.39 -18.31 7.79
CA TYR A 183 6.99 -18.54 6.47
C TYR A 183 6.98 -17.30 5.54
N GLY A 184 5.94 -16.46 5.60
CA GLY A 184 5.88 -15.22 4.82
C GLY A 184 7.02 -14.23 5.13
N VAL A 185 7.43 -14.13 6.40
CA VAL A 185 8.54 -13.28 6.84
C VAL A 185 9.86 -13.83 6.35
N ALA A 186 10.12 -15.13 6.55
CA ALA A 186 11.32 -15.80 6.06
C ALA A 186 11.45 -15.70 4.53
N LEU A 187 10.34 -15.84 3.79
CA LEU A 187 10.32 -15.68 2.34
C LEU A 187 10.64 -14.24 1.90
N ALA A 188 10.07 -13.24 2.58
CA ALA A 188 10.36 -11.83 2.31
C ALA A 188 11.83 -11.51 2.62
N ALA A 189 12.38 -12.05 3.71
CA ALA A 189 13.77 -11.91 4.09
C ALA A 189 14.72 -12.54 3.06
N SER A 190 14.44 -13.77 2.62
CA SER A 190 15.19 -14.47 1.58
C SER A 190 15.20 -13.67 0.26
N LYS A 191 14.05 -13.19 -0.21
CA LYS A 191 13.96 -12.35 -1.43
C LYS A 191 14.73 -11.04 -1.30
N SER A 192 14.68 -10.42 -0.13
CA SER A 192 15.39 -9.19 0.16
C SER A 192 16.91 -9.41 0.20
N LEU A 193 17.37 -10.53 0.79
CA LEU A 193 18.76 -10.97 0.72
C LEU A 193 19.21 -11.20 -0.72
N SER A 194 18.38 -11.86 -1.54
CA SER A 194 18.67 -12.04 -2.97
C SER A 194 18.76 -10.73 -3.74
N THR A 195 18.00 -9.72 -3.32
CA THR A 195 18.04 -8.39 -3.95
C THR A 195 19.31 -7.64 -3.55
N ILE A 196 19.66 -7.58 -2.27
CA ILE A 196 20.83 -6.82 -1.81
C ILE A 196 22.17 -7.51 -2.14
N THR A 197 22.21 -8.83 -2.33
CA THR A 197 23.45 -9.57 -2.66
C THR A 197 23.56 -10.01 -4.11
N GLY A 198 22.44 -10.12 -4.81
CA GLY A 198 22.33 -10.75 -6.12
C GLY A 198 22.41 -12.27 -6.12
N GLN A 199 22.48 -12.92 -4.95
CA GLN A 199 22.58 -14.38 -4.81
C GLN A 199 21.23 -15.04 -4.56
N GLU A 200 21.04 -16.29 -4.97
CA GLU A 200 19.81 -17.04 -4.70
C GLU A 200 20.14 -18.27 -3.84
N LEU A 201 20.33 -18.06 -2.53
CA LEU A 201 20.75 -19.11 -1.59
C LEU A 201 19.58 -19.77 -0.84
N GLY A 202 18.35 -19.31 -1.07
CA GLY A 202 17.14 -19.84 -0.45
C GLY A 202 16.90 -19.31 0.97
N ASP A 203 16.21 -20.11 1.78
CA ASP A 203 15.71 -19.74 3.11
C ASP A 203 16.58 -20.25 4.27
N GLN A 204 17.70 -20.93 3.98
CA GLN A 204 18.58 -21.47 5.00
C GLN A 204 19.58 -20.43 5.49
N ALA A 205 19.49 -20.03 6.77
CA ALA A 205 20.39 -19.04 7.36
C ALA A 205 21.88 -19.43 7.25
N SER A 206 22.22 -20.72 7.37
CA SER A 206 23.60 -21.21 7.27
C SER A 206 24.27 -20.88 5.94
N ALA A 207 23.54 -20.99 4.83
CA ALA A 207 24.07 -20.70 3.50
C ALA A 207 24.44 -19.21 3.37
N TRP A 208 23.63 -18.32 3.95
CA TRP A 208 23.92 -16.90 4.00
C TRP A 208 25.12 -16.61 4.93
N ILE A 209 25.22 -17.26 6.09
CA ILE A 209 26.37 -17.10 6.99
C ILE A 209 27.69 -17.49 6.28
N GLU A 210 27.73 -18.65 5.62
CA GLU A 210 28.88 -19.10 4.84
C GLU A 210 29.22 -18.12 3.70
N TYR A 211 28.21 -17.61 2.99
CA TYR A 211 28.38 -16.59 1.96
C TYR A 211 29.04 -15.32 2.51
N ARG A 212 28.61 -14.86 3.69
CA ARG A 212 29.18 -13.68 4.34
C ARG A 212 30.65 -13.88 4.70
N GLU A 213 31.02 -15.05 5.22
CA GLU A 213 32.40 -15.36 5.57
C GLU A 213 33.30 -15.40 4.33
N ALA A 214 32.82 -16.02 3.25
CA ALA A 214 33.54 -16.09 1.98
C ALA A 214 33.70 -14.73 1.27
N ASN A 215 32.80 -13.77 1.52
CA ASN A 215 32.73 -12.49 0.81
C ASN A 215 32.88 -11.27 1.75
N SER A 216 33.64 -11.42 2.83
CA SER A 216 33.81 -10.38 3.87
C SER A 216 34.30 -9.02 3.37
N SER A 217 34.98 -8.96 2.22
CA SER A 217 35.46 -7.72 1.60
C SER A 217 34.37 -6.94 0.85
N ASN A 218 33.39 -7.63 0.24
CA ASN A 218 32.27 -6.99 -0.46
C ASN A 218 31.08 -7.96 -0.60
N LEU A 219 30.07 -7.79 0.25
CA LEU A 219 28.86 -8.61 0.27
C LEU A 219 27.85 -8.28 -0.84
N PHE A 220 27.96 -7.10 -1.45
CA PHE A 220 26.91 -6.51 -2.28
C PHE A 220 27.37 -6.23 -3.71
N ALA A 221 28.47 -6.85 -4.14
CA ALA A 221 29.08 -6.63 -5.45
C ALA A 221 28.11 -6.87 -6.62
N ASN A 222 27.15 -7.77 -6.44
CA ASN A 222 26.17 -8.16 -7.46
C ASN A 222 24.74 -7.72 -7.09
N GLN A 223 24.58 -6.72 -6.22
CA GLN A 223 23.27 -6.24 -5.80
C GLN A 223 22.38 -5.90 -7.00
N LYS A 224 21.11 -6.26 -6.91
CA LYS A 224 20.09 -5.92 -7.90
C LYS A 224 19.47 -4.58 -7.51
N THR A 225 19.13 -3.75 -8.50
CA THR A 225 18.34 -2.55 -8.25
C THR A 225 17.00 -2.95 -7.64
N TYR A 226 16.67 -2.36 -6.49
CA TYR A 226 15.41 -2.63 -5.84
C TYR A 226 14.25 -2.03 -6.63
N MET A 227 13.27 -2.88 -6.95
CA MET A 227 12.06 -2.48 -7.65
C MET A 227 10.87 -3.07 -6.91
N TRP A 228 9.92 -2.23 -6.51
CA TRP A 228 8.64 -2.72 -5.99
C TRP A 228 7.62 -2.78 -7.14
N GLN A 229 6.77 -3.80 -7.12
CA GLN A 229 5.71 -3.96 -8.12
C GLN A 229 4.39 -3.40 -7.58
N PRO A 230 3.79 -2.41 -8.28
CA PRO A 230 2.44 -1.97 -7.96
C PRO A 230 1.45 -3.12 -8.15
N TYR A 231 0.50 -3.27 -7.21
CA TYR A 231 -0.57 -4.25 -7.33
C TYR A 231 -1.30 -4.07 -8.67
N THR A 232 -1.32 -5.13 -9.47
CA THR A 232 -2.10 -5.17 -10.71
C THR A 232 -3.41 -5.89 -10.40
N PRO A 233 -4.57 -5.21 -10.48
CA PRO A 233 -5.84 -5.88 -10.24
C PRO A 233 -6.08 -6.98 -11.28
N PRO A 234 -6.70 -8.12 -10.90
CA PRO A 234 -7.02 -9.19 -11.83
C PRO A 234 -7.95 -8.67 -12.94
N ARG A 235 -7.59 -8.97 -14.21
CA ARG A 235 -8.39 -8.61 -15.38
C ARG A 235 -9.59 -9.56 -15.50
N GLY A 236 -10.76 -9.12 -15.03
CA GLY A 236 -12.03 -9.87 -15.12
C GLY A 236 -13.02 -9.26 -16.12
N PHE A 237 -14.10 -9.97 -16.45
CA PHE A 237 -15.16 -9.41 -17.31
C PHE A 237 -15.73 -8.10 -16.73
N MET A 238 -15.94 -8.06 -15.40
CA MET A 238 -16.42 -6.87 -14.67
C MET A 238 -15.43 -5.69 -14.74
N SER A 239 -14.11 -5.93 -14.87
CA SER A 239 -13.12 -4.85 -14.99
C SER A 239 -13.16 -4.16 -16.37
N LYS A 240 -13.81 -4.77 -17.37
CA LYS A 240 -14.07 -4.16 -18.69
C LYS A 240 -15.40 -3.39 -18.75
N LEU A 241 -16.33 -3.69 -17.83
CA LEU A 241 -17.63 -3.03 -17.72
C LEU A 241 -17.59 -1.72 -16.91
N GLN A 242 -16.50 -1.41 -16.22
CA GLN A 242 -16.32 -0.11 -15.58
C GLN A 242 -15.93 0.94 -16.62
N PHE A 243 -16.89 1.39 -17.44
CA PHE A 243 -16.69 2.25 -18.60
C PHE A 243 -16.03 3.62 -18.31
N TRP A 244 -15.86 3.98 -17.02
CA TRP A 244 -15.36 5.27 -16.54
C TRP A 244 -14.03 5.21 -15.82
N LYS A 245 -13.49 4.01 -15.55
CA LYS A 245 -12.08 3.85 -15.16
C LYS A 245 -11.39 3.17 -16.33
N LYS A 246 -10.53 3.90 -17.07
CA LYS A 246 -9.49 3.23 -17.88
C LYS A 246 -8.91 2.15 -16.97
N ALA A 247 -9.07 0.88 -17.34
CA ALA A 247 -8.50 -0.23 -16.60
C ALA A 247 -7.07 0.17 -16.29
N GLN A 248 -6.75 0.41 -15.02
CA GLN A 248 -5.45 0.96 -14.65
C GLN A 248 -4.41 0.00 -15.23
N GLU A 249 -3.73 0.43 -16.28
CA GLU A 249 -2.70 -0.36 -16.92
C GLU A 249 -1.70 -0.72 -15.82
N SER A 250 -1.28 -1.98 -15.77
CA SER A 250 -0.30 -2.46 -14.80
C SER A 250 0.90 -1.52 -14.86
N LYS A 251 1.08 -0.70 -13.82
CA LYS A 251 2.23 0.19 -13.77
C LYS A 251 3.48 -0.69 -13.76
N PRO A 252 4.51 -0.37 -14.57
CA PRO A 252 5.76 -1.11 -14.53
C PRO A 252 6.35 -1.05 -13.11
N ALA A 253 7.25 -1.98 -12.78
CA ALA A 253 7.97 -1.94 -11.52
C ALA A 253 8.64 -0.57 -11.34
N GLN A 254 8.62 -0.04 -10.13
CA GLN A 254 9.08 1.33 -9.83
C GLN A 254 10.25 1.31 -8.86
N THR A 255 11.20 2.23 -9.05
CA THR A 255 12.18 2.57 -8.03
C THR A 255 11.52 3.40 -6.93
N PRO A 256 11.93 3.23 -5.66
CA PRO A 256 11.51 4.11 -4.58
C PRO A 256 11.95 5.57 -4.82
N VAL A 257 11.14 6.51 -4.34
CA VAL A 257 11.52 7.94 -4.31
C VAL A 257 12.75 8.11 -3.42
N GLY A 258 13.79 8.80 -3.91
CA GLY A 258 15.04 9.03 -3.15
C GLY A 258 16.12 7.96 -3.34
N MET A 259 15.88 6.95 -4.20
CA MET A 259 16.89 5.92 -4.53
C MET A 259 17.87 6.36 -5.63
N ASP A 260 17.54 7.37 -6.43
CA ASP A 260 18.42 7.86 -7.50
C ASP A 260 19.51 8.80 -6.97
N GLU A 261 20.77 8.48 -7.25
CA GLU A 261 21.97 9.25 -6.84
C GLU A 261 22.05 10.68 -7.43
N ASN A 262 21.12 11.08 -8.31
CA ASN A 262 21.10 12.39 -8.98
C ASN A 262 19.96 13.32 -8.51
N ALA A 263 19.24 12.99 -7.43
CA ALA A 263 18.24 13.88 -6.84
C ALA A 263 18.85 14.70 -5.68
N SER A 264 19.73 15.64 -6.03
CA SER A 264 20.26 16.70 -5.16
C SER A 264 19.87 18.07 -5.68
#